data_AF-A0A399Y5I7-F1
#
_entry.id   AF-A0A399Y5I7-F1
#
_cell.length_a   1.000
_cell.length_b   1.000
_cell.length_c   1.000
_cell.angle_alpha   90.00
_cell.angle_beta   90.00
_cell.angle_gamma   90.00
#
_symmetry.space_group_name_H-M   'P 1'
#
loop_
_entity.id
_entity.type
_entity.pdbx_description
1 polymer ?
#
loop_
_entity_poly.entity_id
_entity_poly.type
_entity_poly.pdbx_seq_one_letter_code
_entity_poly.pdbx_strand_id
1 'polypeptide(L)'
;MPVSSPGPTPSTVTSLRVRSGRTVELLLTVFALVVVGLAYANVELAVREELPPDIWWHLGILAALAVGMHLVLRWRARYADPLLLPIATLLNGLGLVMIHRIDLGTSASSVATRQLLWTGVAVAAASATVILVRDHRFLRRWTYLAMAAGFLLLLMPMLPVIGHEEFGARLWIRVAGLSFQPGELAKIALTIFFAGYLVSTRDALSLVGRRFLGMQFPRARDLGPILVAWGLSVLILVLQRDLGSSLLFFGLFVAMLYVATERTSWIVIGLTLFVAGAVMAWQIFAHVQARVTLWLDPFAPGQSDQVAKGLMGLAHGGIFGTGLGEGFPYLTYFANSDYIFASFGEELGMIGVFAMLVLYA
;
A
#
# COMPACT_ATOMS: atom_id res chain seq x y z
N MET A 1 1.51 39.22 63.26
CA MET A 1 1.15 37.79 63.08
C MET A 1 1.84 37.30 61.81
N PRO A 2 2.59 36.18 61.84
CA PRO A 2 3.17 35.64 60.61
C PRO A 2 2.10 34.86 59.84
N VAL A 3 1.92 35.20 58.57
CA VAL A 3 1.05 34.45 57.65
C VAL A 3 1.83 33.22 57.20
N SER A 4 1.38 32.03 57.61
CA SER A 4 1.89 30.75 57.15
C SER A 4 1.58 30.57 55.67
N SER A 5 2.60 30.34 54.84
CA SER A 5 2.43 29.97 53.44
C SER A 5 1.75 28.59 53.32
N PRO A 6 0.86 28.37 52.34
CA PRO A 6 0.28 27.05 52.12
C PRO A 6 1.38 26.10 51.64
N GLY A 7 1.53 24.95 52.31
CA GLY A 7 2.41 23.89 51.85
C GLY A 7 2.03 23.39 50.45
N PRO A 8 2.97 22.82 49.69
CA PRO A 8 2.71 22.32 48.35
C PRO A 8 1.61 21.25 48.38
N THR A 9 0.52 21.48 47.63
CA THR A 9 -0.53 20.48 47.41
C THR A 9 0.08 19.22 46.81
N PRO A 10 -0.19 18.02 47.37
CA PRO A 10 0.36 16.78 46.84
C PRO A 10 -0.09 16.61 45.39
N SER A 11 0.88 16.50 44.48
CA SER A 11 0.60 16.24 43.08
C SER A 11 -0.13 14.91 42.94
N THR A 12 -1.37 14.96 42.48
CA THR A 12 -2.17 13.75 42.23
C THR A 12 -1.59 13.02 41.02
N VAL A 13 -0.80 11.98 41.26
CA VAL A 13 -0.26 11.11 40.22
C VAL A 13 -1.42 10.30 39.63
N THR A 14 -2.01 10.79 38.55
CA THR A 14 -3.04 10.05 37.81
C THR A 14 -2.35 8.96 37.01
N SER A 15 -2.43 7.71 37.48
CA SER A 15 -1.91 6.56 36.74
C SER A 15 -2.81 6.24 35.54
N LEU A 16 -2.41 6.64 34.34
CA LEU A 16 -3.08 6.22 33.11
C LEU A 16 -2.78 4.73 32.85
N ARG A 17 -3.73 3.84 33.17
CA ARG A 17 -3.63 2.41 32.82
C ARG A 17 -3.89 2.24 31.33
N VAL A 18 -2.83 2.10 30.54
CA VAL A 18 -2.93 1.81 29.09
C VAL A 18 -3.59 0.44 28.89
N ARG A 19 -4.76 0.43 28.23
CA ARG A 19 -5.46 -0.80 27.85
C ARG A 19 -4.87 -1.35 26.56
N SER A 20 -4.71 -2.67 26.46
CA SER A 20 -4.08 -3.32 25.31
C SER A 20 -4.94 -3.37 24.04
N GLY A 21 -6.25 -3.08 24.12
CA GLY A 21 -7.17 -3.12 22.98
C GLY A 21 -7.41 -4.50 22.33
N ARG A 22 -6.64 -5.54 22.68
CA ARG A 22 -6.66 -6.86 22.03
C ARG A 22 -8.04 -7.55 22.01
N THR A 23 -8.88 -7.35 23.02
CA THR A 23 -10.25 -7.89 23.00
C THR A 23 -11.10 -7.19 21.93
N VAL A 24 -10.96 -5.87 21.79
CA VAL A 24 -11.63 -5.08 20.74
C VAL A 24 -11.11 -5.52 19.37
N GLU A 25 -9.80 -5.68 19.22
CA GLU A 25 -9.20 -6.23 18.00
C GLU A 25 -9.83 -7.58 17.64
N LEU A 26 -9.89 -8.54 18.57
CA LEU A 26 -10.45 -9.85 18.30
C LEU A 26 -11.93 -9.77 17.87
N LEU A 27 -12.74 -8.97 18.57
CA LEU A 27 -14.16 -8.80 18.24
C LEU A 27 -14.34 -8.19 16.85
N LEU A 28 -13.56 -7.17 16.52
CA LEU A 28 -13.60 -6.53 15.21
C LEU A 28 -13.08 -7.45 14.10
N THR A 29 -12.05 -8.26 14.37
CA THR A 29 -11.56 -9.27 13.42
C THR A 29 -12.61 -10.35 13.16
N VAL A 30 -13.30 -10.83 14.21
CA VAL A 30 -14.41 -11.78 14.05
C VAL A 30 -15.55 -11.14 13.25
N PHE A 31 -15.89 -9.88 13.54
CA PHE A 31 -16.88 -9.14 12.77
C PHE A 31 -16.49 -9.02 11.29
N ALA A 32 -15.23 -8.67 10.99
CA ALA A 32 -14.72 -8.63 9.63
C ALA A 32 -14.83 -9.98 8.91
N LEU A 33 -14.48 -11.08 9.58
CA LEU A 33 -14.61 -12.44 9.04
C LEU A 33 -16.08 -12.81 8.75
N VAL A 34 -17.01 -12.40 9.62
CA VAL A 34 -18.45 -12.61 9.39
C VAL A 34 -18.92 -11.83 8.15
N VAL A 35 -18.52 -10.56 8.01
CA VAL A 35 -18.86 -9.75 6.83
C VAL A 35 -18.32 -10.39 5.55
N VAL A 36 -17.06 -10.84 5.55
CA VAL A 36 -16.45 -11.52 4.41
C VAL A 36 -17.14 -12.85 4.10
N GLY A 37 -17.50 -13.62 5.13
CA GLY A 37 -18.24 -14.88 4.97
C GLY A 37 -19.62 -14.67 4.36
N LEU A 38 -20.35 -13.64 4.81
CA LEU A 38 -21.64 -13.27 4.23
C LEU A 38 -21.49 -12.79 2.79
N ALA A 39 -20.47 -12.00 2.49
CA ALA A 39 -20.19 -11.52 1.13
C ALA A 39 -19.88 -12.69 0.18
N TYR A 40 -19.05 -13.65 0.61
CA TYR A 40 -18.73 -14.85 -0.17
C TYR A 40 -19.98 -15.70 -0.40
N ALA A 41 -20.75 -15.96 0.66
CA ALA A 41 -21.99 -16.74 0.56
C ALA A 41 -23.02 -16.06 -0.38
N ASN A 42 -23.11 -14.73 -0.34
CA ASN A 42 -23.97 -13.96 -1.23
C ASN A 42 -23.56 -14.12 -2.70
N VAL A 43 -22.26 -14.06 -2.99
CA VAL A 43 -21.73 -14.28 -4.36
C VAL A 43 -22.08 -15.67 -4.87
N GLU A 44 -21.85 -16.72 -4.08
CA GLU A 44 -22.15 -18.09 -4.49
C GLU A 44 -23.64 -18.30 -4.73
N LEU A 45 -24.49 -17.83 -3.82
CA LEU A 45 -25.94 -17.92 -3.97
C LEU A 45 -26.47 -17.13 -5.16
N ALA A 46 -25.92 -15.95 -5.44
CA ALA A 46 -26.33 -15.12 -6.58
C ALA A 46 -25.88 -15.71 -7.93
N VAL A 47 -24.70 -16.33 -7.99
CA VAL A 47 -24.16 -16.88 -9.26
C VAL A 47 -24.65 -18.28 -9.56
N ARG A 48 -24.60 -19.16 -8.54
CA ARG A 48 -24.75 -20.60 -8.72
C ARG A 48 -26.04 -21.14 -8.10
N GLU A 49 -26.77 -20.32 -7.36
CA GLU A 49 -27.97 -20.71 -6.59
C GLU A 49 -27.71 -21.80 -5.53
N GLU A 50 -26.44 -22.07 -5.21
CA GLU A 50 -26.02 -23.07 -4.23
C GLU A 50 -24.81 -22.61 -3.40
N LEU A 51 -24.63 -23.20 -2.22
CA LEU A 51 -23.45 -22.97 -1.38
C LEU A 51 -22.49 -24.16 -1.51
N PRO A 52 -21.42 -24.03 -2.31
CA PRO A 52 -20.54 -25.15 -2.54
C PRO A 52 -19.72 -25.45 -1.26
N PRO A 53 -19.41 -26.72 -0.95
CA PRO A 53 -18.77 -27.09 0.32
C PRO A 53 -17.36 -26.50 0.52
N ASP A 54 -16.67 -26.13 -0.55
CA ASP A 54 -15.32 -25.55 -0.54
C ASP A 54 -15.28 -24.11 0.02
N ILE A 55 -16.42 -23.43 0.16
CA ILE A 55 -16.52 -22.13 0.83
C ILE A 55 -15.92 -22.17 2.24
N TRP A 56 -16.15 -23.27 2.96
CA TRP A 56 -15.67 -23.45 4.33
C TRP A 56 -14.15 -23.54 4.40
N TRP A 57 -13.50 -24.01 3.33
CA TRP A 57 -12.05 -24.08 3.27
C TRP A 57 -11.44 -22.68 3.09
N HIS A 58 -11.99 -21.88 2.18
CA HIS A 58 -11.53 -20.51 1.94
C HIS A 58 -11.72 -19.63 3.19
N LEU A 59 -12.91 -19.65 3.78
CA LEU A 59 -13.22 -18.90 4.99
C LEU A 59 -12.45 -19.43 6.21
N GLY A 60 -12.30 -20.75 6.33
CA GLY A 60 -11.54 -21.39 7.41
C GLY A 60 -10.05 -21.00 7.37
N ILE A 61 -9.43 -21.00 6.19
CA ILE A 61 -8.04 -20.56 6.01
C ILE A 61 -7.90 -19.09 6.38
N LEU A 62 -8.76 -18.21 5.84
CA LEU A 62 -8.70 -16.78 6.15
C LEU A 62 -8.87 -16.51 7.65
N ALA A 63 -9.83 -17.18 8.29
CA ALA A 63 -10.04 -17.09 9.73
C ALA A 63 -8.82 -17.59 10.52
N ALA A 64 -8.23 -18.72 10.14
CA ALA A 64 -7.03 -19.24 10.78
C ALA A 64 -5.85 -18.28 10.66
N LEU A 65 -5.65 -17.66 9.49
CA LEU A 65 -4.62 -16.65 9.27
C LEU A 65 -4.84 -15.39 10.14
N ALA A 66 -6.06 -14.85 10.16
CA ALA A 66 -6.41 -13.66 10.93
C ALA A 66 -6.30 -13.90 12.44
N VAL A 67 -6.81 -15.03 12.93
CA VAL A 67 -6.68 -15.43 14.34
C VAL A 67 -5.23 -15.71 14.70
N GLY A 68 -4.47 -16.39 13.84
CA GLY A 68 -3.04 -16.63 14.02
C GLY A 68 -2.27 -15.33 14.19
N MET A 69 -2.51 -14.34 13.31
CA MET A 69 -1.89 -13.02 13.42
C MET A 69 -2.33 -12.29 14.70
N HIS A 70 -3.61 -12.37 15.08
CA HIS A 70 -4.08 -11.82 16.35
C HIS A 70 -3.32 -12.40 17.56
N LEU A 71 -3.08 -13.72 17.58
CA LEU A 71 -2.32 -14.37 18.64
C LEU A 71 -0.86 -13.90 18.67
N VAL A 72 -0.22 -13.73 17.51
CA VAL A 72 1.13 -13.16 17.41
C VAL A 72 1.18 -11.74 17.97
N LEU A 73 0.22 -10.87 17.58
CA LEU A 73 0.12 -9.51 18.10
C LEU A 73 -0.15 -9.50 19.60
N ARG A 74 -1.04 -10.37 20.09
CA ARG A 74 -1.33 -10.49 21.52
C ARG A 74 -0.11 -10.91 22.34
N TRP A 75 0.75 -11.75 21.77
CA TRP A 75 1.99 -12.21 22.40
C TRP A 75 3.12 -11.17 22.33
N ARG A 76 3.38 -10.58 21.16
CA ARG A 76 4.58 -9.78 20.88
C ARG A 76 4.34 -8.27 20.87
N ALA A 77 3.12 -7.84 20.56
CA ALA A 77 2.77 -6.45 20.29
C ALA A 77 1.47 -6.05 21.04
N ARG A 78 1.41 -6.35 22.34
CA ARG A 78 0.20 -6.19 23.18
C ARG A 78 -0.42 -4.79 23.12
N TYR A 79 0.38 -3.75 22.88
CA TYR A 79 -0.06 -2.35 22.85
C TYR A 79 -0.08 -1.77 21.43
N ALA A 80 -0.04 -2.61 20.40
CA ALA A 80 -0.28 -2.16 19.02
C ALA A 80 -1.69 -1.59 18.89
N ASP A 81 -1.93 -0.87 17.80
CA ASP A 81 -3.26 -0.39 17.43
C ASP A 81 -4.20 -1.60 17.22
N PRO A 82 -5.37 -1.65 17.88
CA PRO A 82 -6.33 -2.75 17.72
C PRO A 82 -7.15 -2.69 16.42
N LEU A 83 -7.07 -1.64 15.61
CA LEU A 83 -7.89 -1.47 14.40
C LEU A 83 -7.22 -1.99 13.13
N LEU A 84 -5.87 -2.00 13.07
CA LEU A 84 -5.13 -2.34 11.86
C LEU A 84 -5.42 -3.77 11.36
N LEU A 85 -5.41 -4.77 12.25
CA LEU A 85 -5.64 -6.15 11.86
C LEU A 85 -7.09 -6.39 11.36
N PRO A 86 -8.14 -5.92 12.05
CA PRO A 86 -9.52 -6.02 11.56
C PRO A 86 -9.73 -5.37 10.20
N ILE A 87 -9.21 -4.15 10.01
CA ILE A 87 -9.34 -3.40 8.75
C ILE A 87 -8.63 -4.15 7.61
N ALA A 88 -7.39 -4.59 7.84
CA ALA A 88 -6.64 -5.37 6.87
C ALA A 88 -7.34 -6.71 6.52
N THR A 89 -7.92 -7.38 7.52
CA THR A 89 -8.67 -8.63 7.33
C THR A 89 -9.92 -8.39 6.49
N LEU A 90 -10.66 -7.31 6.76
CA LEU A 90 -11.87 -6.96 6.01
C LEU A 90 -11.54 -6.60 4.56
N LEU A 91 -10.58 -5.70 4.32
CA LEU A 91 -10.22 -5.27 2.97
C LEU A 91 -9.62 -6.41 2.14
N ASN A 92 -8.73 -7.22 2.74
CA ASN A 92 -8.17 -8.39 2.06
C ASN A 92 -9.25 -9.45 1.77
N GLY A 93 -10.13 -9.72 2.72
CA GLY A 93 -11.22 -10.68 2.55
C GLY A 93 -12.24 -10.24 1.49
N LEU A 94 -12.64 -8.97 1.47
CA LEU A 94 -13.49 -8.42 0.40
C LEU A 94 -12.79 -8.48 -0.95
N GLY A 95 -11.49 -8.18 -1.00
CA GLY A 95 -10.67 -8.33 -2.21
C GLY A 95 -10.66 -9.78 -2.73
N LEU A 96 -10.50 -10.77 -1.84
CA LEU A 96 -10.59 -12.19 -2.19
C LEU A 96 -11.98 -12.56 -2.73
N VAL A 97 -13.05 -12.08 -2.09
CA VAL A 97 -14.43 -12.30 -2.55
C VAL A 97 -14.65 -11.70 -3.93
N MET A 98 -14.17 -10.49 -4.19
CA MET A 98 -14.32 -9.84 -5.50
C MET A 98 -13.50 -10.52 -6.59
N ILE A 99 -12.27 -10.95 -6.30
CA ILE A 99 -11.46 -11.72 -7.25
C ILE A 99 -12.15 -13.06 -7.55
N HIS A 100 -12.69 -13.74 -6.54
CA HIS A 100 -13.47 -14.96 -6.72
C HIS A 100 -14.71 -14.71 -7.58
N ARG A 101 -15.46 -13.65 -7.30
CA ARG A 101 -16.60 -13.20 -8.11
C ARG A 101 -16.22 -13.01 -9.59
N ILE A 102 -15.09 -12.37 -9.86
CA ILE A 102 -14.60 -12.16 -11.23
C ILE A 102 -14.16 -13.47 -11.88
N ASP A 103 -13.48 -14.35 -11.13
CA ASP A 103 -13.08 -15.68 -11.60
C ASP A 103 -14.30 -16.52 -12.01
N LEU A 104 -15.43 -16.43 -11.30
CA LEU A 104 -16.69 -17.10 -11.67
C LEU A 104 -17.26 -16.61 -13.01
N GLY A 105 -17.11 -15.32 -13.31
CA GLY A 105 -17.56 -14.71 -14.57
C GLY A 105 -16.60 -14.89 -15.74
N THR A 106 -15.41 -15.46 -15.51
CA THR A 106 -14.40 -15.69 -16.54
C THR A 106 -14.03 -17.17 -16.63
N SER A 107 -13.35 -17.58 -17.69
CA SER A 107 -12.80 -18.94 -17.77
C SER A 107 -11.54 -19.15 -16.92
N ALA A 108 -11.13 -18.15 -16.12
CA ALA A 108 -9.92 -18.16 -15.30
C ALA A 108 -10.25 -18.70 -13.90
N SER A 109 -10.04 -19.99 -13.67
CA SER A 109 -10.52 -20.69 -12.47
C SER A 109 -9.58 -20.71 -11.25
N SER A 110 -8.60 -19.81 -11.14
CA SER A 110 -7.54 -19.97 -10.11
C SER A 110 -6.88 -18.71 -9.54
N VAL A 111 -7.33 -17.50 -9.88
CA VAL A 111 -6.69 -16.27 -9.38
C VAL A 111 -7.00 -16.08 -7.90
N ALA A 112 -8.24 -16.30 -7.49
CA ALA A 112 -8.67 -16.22 -6.09
C ALA A 112 -7.88 -17.18 -5.18
N THR A 113 -7.72 -18.43 -5.60
CA THR A 113 -6.93 -19.44 -4.87
C THR A 113 -5.46 -19.02 -4.74
N ARG A 114 -4.87 -18.50 -5.81
CA ARG A 114 -3.49 -17.97 -5.77
C ARG A 114 -3.38 -16.76 -4.85
N GLN A 115 -4.39 -15.90 -4.83
CA GLN A 115 -4.43 -14.73 -3.94
C GLN A 115 -4.55 -15.13 -2.46
N LEU A 116 -5.27 -16.22 -2.16
CA LEU A 116 -5.33 -16.77 -0.81
C LEU A 116 -3.96 -17.30 -0.36
N LEU A 117 -3.22 -17.98 -1.25
CA LEU A 117 -1.84 -18.40 -0.98
C LEU A 117 -0.92 -17.21 -0.70
N TRP A 118 -1.00 -16.14 -1.50
CA TRP A 118 -0.24 -14.90 -1.26
C TRP A 118 -0.61 -14.22 0.05
N THR A 119 -1.89 -14.27 0.43
CA THR A 119 -2.36 -13.79 1.75
C THR A 119 -1.70 -14.57 2.88
N GLY A 120 -1.62 -15.90 2.76
CA GLY A 120 -0.90 -16.75 3.71
C GLY A 120 0.59 -16.39 3.82
N VAL A 121 1.28 -16.21 2.69
CA VAL A 121 2.68 -15.77 2.64
C VAL A 121 2.86 -14.40 3.29
N ALA A 122 1.97 -13.44 3.01
CA ALA A 122 2.02 -12.10 3.59
C ALA A 122 1.81 -12.11 5.11
N VAL A 123 0.85 -12.88 5.62
CA VAL A 123 0.60 -13.04 7.07
C VAL A 123 1.78 -13.73 7.76
N ALA A 124 2.39 -14.73 7.13
CA ALA A 124 3.60 -15.37 7.64
C ALA A 124 4.78 -14.38 7.71
N ALA A 125 5.00 -13.60 6.66
CA ALA A 125 6.05 -12.57 6.62
C ALA A 125 5.81 -11.45 7.66
N ALA A 126 4.55 -11.01 7.83
CA ALA A 126 4.17 -10.03 8.85
C ALA A 126 4.39 -10.58 10.26
N SER A 127 3.98 -11.82 10.52
CA SER A 127 4.19 -12.51 11.79
C SER A 127 5.68 -12.64 12.12
N ALA A 128 6.49 -13.08 11.15
CA ALA A 128 7.94 -13.16 11.29
C ALA A 128 8.55 -11.79 11.60
N THR A 129 8.11 -10.74 10.92
CA THR A 129 8.58 -9.36 11.17
C THR A 129 8.29 -8.93 12.61
N VAL A 130 7.07 -9.12 13.11
CA VAL A 130 6.69 -8.77 14.49
C VAL A 130 7.46 -9.59 15.54
N ILE A 131 7.79 -10.85 15.24
CA ILE A 131 8.53 -11.73 16.16
C ILE A 131 10.02 -11.34 16.21
N LEU A 132 10.63 -11.12 15.04
CA LEU A 132 12.07 -10.91 14.86
C LEU A 132 12.48 -9.46 15.10
N VAL A 133 11.70 -8.49 14.64
CA VAL A 133 12.02 -7.05 14.76
C VAL A 133 11.40 -6.50 16.04
N ARG A 134 12.06 -6.79 17.17
CA ARG A 134 11.59 -6.35 18.50
C ARG A 134 11.71 -4.85 18.73
N ASP A 135 12.73 -4.24 18.17
CA ASP A 135 13.00 -2.80 18.25
C ASP A 135 13.39 -2.30 16.86
N HIS A 136 12.58 -1.40 16.30
CA HIS A 136 12.83 -0.80 15.00
C HIS A 136 14.17 -0.03 14.97
N ARG A 137 14.66 0.46 16.11
CA ARG A 137 15.95 1.15 16.22
C ARG A 137 17.12 0.24 15.88
N PHE A 138 16.96 -1.09 16.01
CA PHE A 138 17.92 -2.08 15.54
C PHE A 138 18.26 -1.87 14.06
N LEU A 139 17.27 -1.48 13.24
CA LEU A 139 17.44 -1.33 11.79
C LEU A 139 18.41 -0.20 11.43
N ARG A 140 18.60 0.79 12.33
CA ARG A 140 19.55 1.90 12.12
C ARG A 140 20.98 1.40 11.92
N ARG A 141 21.37 0.29 12.56
CA ARG A 141 22.73 -0.29 12.37
C ARG A 141 22.96 -0.79 10.93
N TRP A 142 21.88 -1.08 10.22
CA TRP A 142 21.90 -1.67 8.88
C TRP A 142 21.55 -0.64 7.79
N THR A 143 21.56 0.66 8.10
CA THR A 143 21.17 1.75 7.18
C THR A 143 21.78 1.60 5.78
N TYR A 144 23.10 1.46 5.68
CA TYR A 144 23.78 1.32 4.38
C TYR A 144 23.65 -0.09 3.77
N LEU A 145 23.47 -1.13 4.60
CA LEU A 145 23.17 -2.47 4.06
C LEU A 145 21.77 -2.49 3.44
N ALA A 146 20.80 -1.81 4.05
CA ALA A 146 19.45 -1.65 3.52
C ALA A 146 19.45 -0.86 2.20
N MET A 147 20.32 0.17 2.09
CA MET A 147 20.55 0.87 0.82
C MET A 147 21.07 -0.07 -0.26
N ALA A 148 22.13 -0.84 0.03
CA ALA A 148 22.73 -1.78 -0.91
C ALA A 148 21.72 -2.88 -1.31
N ALA A 149 20.99 -3.44 -0.35
CA ALA A 149 19.92 -4.41 -0.60
C ALA A 149 18.81 -3.81 -1.45
N GLY A 150 18.39 -2.57 -1.18
CA GLY A 150 17.40 -1.84 -1.96
C GLY A 150 17.82 -1.67 -3.41
N PHE A 151 19.07 -1.25 -3.67
CA PHE A 151 19.60 -1.14 -5.04
C PHE A 151 19.73 -2.49 -5.73
N LEU A 152 20.18 -3.52 -5.01
CA LEU A 152 20.27 -4.87 -5.56
C LEU A 152 18.89 -5.38 -5.97
N LEU A 153 17.87 -5.16 -5.13
CA LEU A 153 16.48 -5.52 -5.42
C LEU A 153 15.95 -4.71 -6.61
N LEU A 154 16.22 -3.40 -6.69
CA LEU A 154 15.82 -2.61 -7.85
C LEU A 154 16.48 -3.10 -9.14
N LEU A 155 17.76 -3.46 -9.12
CA LEU A 155 18.47 -3.93 -10.32
C LEU A 155 18.11 -5.37 -10.72
N MET A 156 17.57 -6.15 -9.79
CA MET A 156 17.29 -7.58 -9.97
C MET A 156 16.43 -7.90 -11.23
N PRO A 157 15.32 -7.20 -11.51
CA PRO A 157 14.52 -7.43 -12.73
C PRO A 157 15.22 -7.07 -14.05
N MET A 158 16.33 -6.32 -14.00
CA MET A 158 17.10 -5.98 -15.21
C MET A 158 18.09 -7.09 -15.59
N LEU A 159 18.30 -8.08 -14.72
CA LEU A 159 19.20 -9.19 -14.98
C LEU A 159 18.59 -10.14 -16.04
N PRO A 160 19.35 -10.50 -17.09
CA PRO A 160 18.81 -11.20 -18.26
C PRO A 160 18.34 -12.64 -17.98
N VAL A 161 18.75 -13.22 -16.84
CA VAL A 161 18.44 -14.63 -16.49
C VAL A 161 17.11 -14.77 -15.74
N ILE A 162 16.77 -13.79 -14.91
CA ILE A 162 15.66 -13.89 -13.94
C ILE A 162 14.56 -12.87 -14.17
N GLY A 163 14.89 -11.74 -14.79
CA GLY A 163 13.94 -10.69 -15.13
C GLY A 163 13.22 -11.00 -16.43
N HIS A 164 11.93 -10.70 -16.47
CA HIS A 164 11.12 -10.83 -17.67
C HIS A 164 10.34 -9.54 -17.94
N GLU A 165 10.08 -9.29 -19.21
CA GLU A 165 9.35 -8.10 -19.66
C GLU A 165 7.86 -8.44 -19.75
N GLU A 166 7.02 -7.71 -19.00
CA GLU A 166 5.56 -7.79 -19.07
C GLU A 166 5.02 -6.40 -19.42
N PHE A 167 4.14 -6.33 -20.42
CA PHE A 167 3.53 -5.08 -20.89
C PHE A 167 4.54 -3.96 -21.20
N GLY A 168 5.75 -4.32 -21.64
CA GLY A 168 6.82 -3.39 -22.00
C GLY A 168 7.66 -2.87 -20.84
N ALA A 169 7.46 -3.39 -19.62
CA ALA A 169 8.23 -3.04 -18.42
C ALA A 169 8.93 -4.27 -17.83
N ARG A 170 10.14 -4.08 -17.27
CA ARG A 170 10.94 -5.17 -16.64
C ARG A 170 10.94 -5.01 -15.13
N LEU A 171 9.84 -5.44 -14.51
CA LEU A 171 9.58 -5.22 -13.08
C LEU A 171 9.56 -6.52 -12.27
N TRP A 172 9.26 -7.61 -12.94
CA TRP A 172 8.96 -8.88 -12.31
C TRP A 172 10.13 -9.86 -12.48
N ILE A 173 10.25 -10.75 -11.49
CA ILE A 173 11.09 -11.93 -11.57
C ILE A 173 10.24 -13.17 -11.42
N ARG A 174 10.64 -14.27 -12.07
CA ARG A 174 10.01 -15.59 -11.89
C ARG A 174 10.97 -16.52 -11.17
N VAL A 175 10.53 -17.05 -10.03
CA VAL A 175 11.30 -18.02 -9.24
C VAL A 175 10.38 -19.18 -8.89
N ALA A 176 10.76 -20.40 -9.28
CA ALA A 176 10.02 -21.63 -8.99
C ALA A 176 8.52 -21.57 -9.36
N GLY A 177 8.17 -20.93 -10.47
CA GLY A 177 6.78 -20.78 -10.95
C GLY A 177 5.98 -19.66 -10.28
N LEU A 178 6.55 -18.96 -9.30
CA LEU A 178 5.93 -17.78 -8.68
C LEU A 178 6.52 -16.50 -9.27
N SER A 179 5.66 -15.51 -9.51
CA SER A 179 6.06 -14.16 -9.92
C SER A 179 6.14 -13.26 -8.70
N PHE A 180 7.21 -12.47 -8.60
CA PHE A 180 7.43 -11.52 -7.51
C PHE A 180 8.01 -10.23 -8.05
N GLN A 181 7.65 -9.09 -7.45
CA GLN A 181 8.16 -7.77 -7.82
C GLN A 181 9.18 -7.29 -6.76
N PRO A 182 10.49 -7.39 -7.04
CA PRO A 182 11.55 -6.97 -6.11
C PRO A 182 11.46 -5.49 -5.71
N GLY A 183 10.91 -4.64 -6.59
CA GLY A 183 10.67 -3.23 -6.33
C GLY A 183 9.84 -2.96 -5.07
N GLU A 184 8.91 -3.85 -4.71
CA GLU A 184 8.12 -3.73 -3.49
C GLU A 184 8.97 -3.85 -2.22
N LEU A 185 9.88 -4.82 -2.18
CA LEU A 185 10.84 -4.97 -1.07
C LEU A 185 11.90 -3.87 -1.11
N ALA A 186 12.29 -3.41 -2.29
CA ALA A 186 13.21 -2.30 -2.44
C ALA A 186 12.66 -1.02 -1.81
N LYS A 187 11.35 -0.74 -1.92
CA LYS A 187 10.69 0.39 -1.23
C LYS A 187 10.92 0.32 0.27
N ILE A 188 10.72 -0.84 0.89
CA ILE A 188 10.93 -1.03 2.32
C ILE A 188 12.41 -0.82 2.68
N ALA A 189 13.33 -1.45 1.96
CA ALA A 189 14.78 -1.37 2.23
C ALA A 189 15.32 0.07 2.09
N LEU A 190 14.93 0.78 1.02
CA LEU A 190 15.32 2.18 0.81
C LEU A 190 14.64 3.12 1.81
N THR A 191 13.40 2.84 2.25
CA THR A 191 12.76 3.58 3.35
C THR A 191 13.57 3.47 4.63
N ILE A 192 14.06 2.26 4.96
CA ILE A 192 14.93 2.05 6.13
C ILE A 192 16.23 2.86 5.99
N PHE A 193 16.83 2.87 4.79
CA PHE A 193 17.99 3.70 4.51
C PHE A 193 17.71 5.20 4.70
N PHE A 194 16.66 5.73 4.07
CA PHE A 194 16.29 7.14 4.17
C PHE A 194 16.00 7.53 5.62
N ALA A 195 15.26 6.72 6.37
CA ALA A 195 14.96 6.97 7.77
C ALA A 195 16.23 6.96 8.62
N GLY A 196 17.08 5.94 8.46
CA GLY A 196 18.33 5.81 9.21
C GLY A 196 19.29 6.97 8.94
N TYR A 197 19.43 7.36 7.67
CA TYR A 197 20.29 8.46 7.25
C TYR A 197 19.77 9.82 7.74
N LEU A 198 18.47 10.08 7.57
CA LEU A 198 17.85 11.34 8.02
C LEU A 198 17.94 11.51 9.53
N VAL A 199 17.75 10.45 10.30
CA VAL A 199 17.89 10.51 11.77
C VAL A 199 19.35 10.76 12.18
N SER A 200 20.34 10.16 11.51
CA SER A 200 21.76 10.40 11.83
C SER A 200 22.24 11.79 11.46
N THR A 201 21.60 12.41 10.46
CA THR A 201 22.03 13.70 9.90
C THR A 201 21.04 14.82 10.27
N ARG A 202 20.03 14.55 11.13
CA ARG A 202 18.96 15.50 11.47
C ARG A 202 19.52 16.82 11.98
N ASP A 203 20.47 16.77 12.91
CA ASP A 203 21.05 17.97 13.49
C ASP A 203 21.76 18.81 12.42
N ALA A 204 22.53 18.18 11.54
CA ALA A 204 23.21 18.86 10.43
C ALA A 204 22.24 19.41 9.36
N LEU A 205 21.12 18.72 9.10
CA LEU A 205 20.07 19.16 8.19
C LEU A 205 19.21 20.29 8.77
N SER A 206 19.06 20.32 10.10
CA SER A 206 18.35 21.37 10.83
C SER A 206 19.20 22.63 11.01
N LEU A 207 20.53 22.49 11.08
CA LEU A 207 21.48 23.58 11.23
C LEU A 207 21.56 24.44 9.95
N VAL A 208 21.67 25.75 10.18
CA VAL A 208 21.49 26.81 9.17
C VAL A 208 22.53 26.68 8.04
N GLY A 209 22.07 26.42 6.82
CA GLY A 209 22.85 26.52 5.60
C GLY A 209 22.62 27.85 4.86
N ARG A 210 23.05 27.93 3.59
CA ARG A 210 23.00 29.17 2.80
C ARG A 210 21.54 29.52 2.45
N ARG A 211 21.20 30.82 2.57
CA ARG A 211 19.94 31.36 2.03
C ARG A 211 20.08 31.49 0.52
N PHE A 212 19.19 30.87 -0.24
CA PHE A 212 19.10 30.99 -1.69
C PHE A 212 17.62 31.17 -2.08
N LEU A 213 17.30 32.20 -2.87
CA LEU A 213 15.92 32.54 -3.27
C LEU A 213 14.91 32.63 -2.10
N GLY A 214 15.32 33.22 -0.97
CA GLY A 214 14.46 33.33 0.22
C GLY A 214 14.23 32.03 0.99
N MET A 215 14.74 30.89 0.49
CA MET A 215 14.66 29.58 1.13
C MET A 215 16.00 29.20 1.78
N GLN A 216 15.95 28.58 2.96
CA GLN A 216 17.13 28.12 3.68
C GLN A 216 17.45 26.67 3.29
N PHE A 217 18.51 26.48 2.52
CA PHE A 217 18.95 25.16 2.09
C PHE A 217 19.99 24.59 3.07
N PRO A 218 19.87 23.31 3.49
CA PRO A 218 20.92 22.63 4.24
C PRO A 218 22.22 22.51 3.43
N ARG A 219 23.33 22.19 4.10
CA ARG A 219 24.63 22.02 3.44
C ARG A 219 24.58 20.88 2.43
N ALA A 220 25.08 21.11 1.22
CA ALA A 220 25.09 20.13 0.14
C ALA A 220 25.80 18.82 0.50
N ARG A 221 26.78 18.87 1.42
CA ARG A 221 27.49 17.69 1.93
C ARG A 221 26.59 16.72 2.71
N ASP A 222 25.57 17.25 3.37
CA ASP A 222 24.67 16.49 4.25
C ASP A 222 23.44 15.97 3.49
N LEU A 223 23.07 16.65 2.39
CA LEU A 223 22.01 16.21 1.47
C LEU A 223 22.51 15.36 0.29
N GLY A 224 23.80 15.45 -0.04
CA GLY A 224 24.36 14.79 -1.23
C GLY A 224 24.10 13.28 -1.27
N PRO A 225 24.48 12.50 -0.25
CA PRO A 225 24.30 11.05 -0.28
C PRO A 225 22.84 10.61 -0.42
N ILE A 226 21.92 11.29 0.26
CA ILE A 226 20.49 10.93 0.19
C ILE A 226 19.87 11.31 -1.16
N LEU A 227 20.26 12.46 -1.74
CA LEU A 227 19.83 12.88 -3.08
C LEU A 227 20.40 11.98 -4.17
N VAL A 228 21.65 11.53 -4.05
CA VAL A 228 22.25 10.56 -4.97
C VAL A 228 21.51 9.24 -4.90
N ALA A 229 21.27 8.73 -3.69
CA ALA A 229 20.56 7.46 -3.52
C ALA A 229 19.12 7.53 -4.07
N TRP A 230 18.40 8.61 -3.77
CA TRP A 230 17.07 8.86 -4.33
C TRP A 230 17.11 8.97 -5.86
N GLY A 231 17.99 9.80 -6.42
CA GLY A 231 18.11 10.02 -7.85
C GLY A 231 18.47 8.76 -8.63
N LEU A 232 19.39 7.94 -8.09
CA LEU A 232 19.71 6.62 -8.66
C LEU A 232 18.51 5.67 -8.61
N SER A 233 17.75 5.67 -7.51
CA SER A 233 16.56 4.81 -7.38
C SER A 233 15.50 5.19 -8.42
N VAL A 234 15.22 6.48 -8.57
CA VAL A 234 14.29 6.99 -9.60
C VAL A 234 14.81 6.67 -11.00
N LEU A 235 16.09 6.88 -11.26
CA LEU A 235 16.69 6.58 -12.56
C LEU A 235 16.51 5.10 -12.95
N ILE A 236 16.79 4.18 -12.03
CA ILE A 236 16.62 2.74 -12.29
C ILE A 236 15.17 2.41 -12.62
N LEU A 237 14.21 2.97 -11.88
CA LEU A 237 12.77 2.74 -12.12
C LEU A 237 12.30 3.32 -13.46
N VAL A 238 12.80 4.50 -13.83
CA VAL A 238 12.51 5.10 -15.15
C VAL A 238 13.10 4.25 -16.27
N LEU A 239 14.31 3.71 -16.10
CA LEU A 239 14.91 2.77 -17.06
C LEU A 239 14.13 1.45 -17.18
N GLN A 240 13.45 1.04 -16.11
CA GLN A 240 12.52 -0.10 -16.12
C GLN A 240 11.15 0.22 -16.72
N ARG A 241 10.90 1.50 -17.07
CA ARG A 241 9.62 2.06 -17.51
C ARG A 241 8.52 1.97 -16.45
N ASP A 242 8.90 2.05 -15.17
CA ASP A 242 7.97 2.09 -14.02
C ASP A 242 7.79 3.51 -13.49
N LEU A 243 6.96 4.27 -14.21
CA LEU A 243 6.62 5.64 -13.83
C LEU A 243 5.75 5.69 -12.57
N GLY A 244 4.96 4.64 -12.30
CA GLY A 244 4.13 4.56 -11.11
C GLY A 244 4.96 4.42 -9.83
N SER A 245 5.86 3.43 -9.79
CA SER A 245 6.73 3.22 -8.63
C SER A 245 7.72 4.37 -8.45
N SER A 246 8.26 4.95 -9.53
CA SER A 246 9.16 6.11 -9.41
C SER A 246 8.46 7.32 -8.78
N LEU A 247 7.18 7.55 -9.11
CA LEU A 247 6.35 8.56 -8.47
C LEU A 247 6.11 8.26 -6.99
N LEU A 248 5.79 7.02 -6.63
CA LEU A 248 5.60 6.63 -5.22
C LEU A 248 6.90 6.82 -4.42
N PHE A 249 8.05 6.44 -4.96
CA PHE A 249 9.35 6.68 -4.35
C PHE A 249 9.67 8.16 -4.19
N PHE A 250 9.32 8.97 -5.20
CA PHE A 250 9.47 10.42 -5.14
C PHE A 250 8.64 11.02 -4.00
N GLY A 251 7.34 10.70 -3.95
CA GLY A 251 6.43 11.18 -2.92
C GLY A 251 6.88 10.74 -1.52
N LEU A 252 7.26 9.48 -1.37
CA LEU A 252 7.84 8.94 -0.13
C LEU A 252 9.07 9.74 0.31
N PHE A 253 10.01 9.99 -0.60
CA PHE A 253 11.24 10.74 -0.29
C PHE A 253 10.94 12.17 0.17
N VAL A 254 10.06 12.88 -0.54
CA VAL A 254 9.65 14.26 -0.18
C VAL A 254 8.94 14.26 1.18
N ALA A 255 8.05 13.30 1.42
CA ALA A 255 7.35 13.17 2.70
C ALA A 255 8.34 12.92 3.85
N MET A 256 9.31 12.03 3.66
CA MET A 256 10.34 11.76 4.68
C MET A 256 11.24 12.97 4.94
N LEU A 257 11.63 13.72 3.91
CA LEU A 257 12.38 14.96 4.08
C LEU A 257 11.58 16.00 4.88
N TYR A 258 10.30 16.15 4.55
CA TYR A 258 9.41 17.06 5.30
C TYR A 258 9.30 16.63 6.76
N VAL A 259 9.03 15.36 7.04
CA VAL A 259 8.92 14.84 8.42
C VAL A 259 10.24 14.98 9.20
N ALA A 260 11.38 14.76 8.56
CA ALA A 260 12.68 14.83 9.23
C ALA A 260 13.12 16.28 9.53
N THR A 261 12.76 17.23 8.67
CA THR A 261 13.24 18.62 8.74
C THR A 261 12.20 19.63 9.22
N GLU A 262 10.91 19.26 9.18
CA GLU A 262 9.75 20.11 9.49
C GLU A 262 9.66 21.39 8.64
N ARG A 263 10.35 21.42 7.48
CA ARG A 263 10.38 22.60 6.58
C ARG A 263 9.44 22.43 5.40
N THR A 264 8.46 23.33 5.28
CA THR A 264 7.50 23.38 4.16
C THR A 264 8.15 23.64 2.80
N SER A 265 9.35 24.22 2.76
CA SER A 265 10.10 24.44 1.51
C SER A 265 10.34 23.14 0.74
N TRP A 266 10.52 22.00 1.43
CA TRP A 266 10.70 20.71 0.76
C TRP A 266 9.45 20.23 0.05
N ILE A 267 8.27 20.55 0.58
CA ILE A 267 7.00 20.25 -0.09
C ILE A 267 6.89 21.07 -1.37
N VAL A 268 7.20 22.38 -1.30
CA VAL A 268 7.14 23.27 -2.47
C VAL A 268 8.13 22.83 -3.55
N ILE A 269 9.37 22.52 -3.17
CA ILE A 269 10.40 22.01 -4.09
C ILE A 269 9.95 20.67 -4.68
N GLY A 270 9.46 19.76 -3.84
CA GLY A 270 8.96 18.46 -4.27
C GLY A 270 7.81 18.58 -5.28
N LEU A 271 6.81 19.42 -4.99
CA LEU A 271 5.70 19.64 -5.90
C LEU A 271 6.16 20.28 -7.22
N THR A 272 7.09 21.22 -7.17
CA THR A 272 7.67 21.85 -8.37
C THR A 272 8.41 20.82 -9.23
N LEU A 273 9.25 19.98 -8.62
CA LEU A 273 9.97 18.90 -9.30
C LEU A 273 9.02 17.84 -9.85
N PHE A 274 7.93 17.52 -9.13
CA PHE A 274 6.89 16.61 -9.61
C PHE A 274 6.23 17.13 -10.87
N VAL A 275 5.76 18.38 -10.87
CA VAL A 275 5.12 19.00 -12.06
C VAL A 275 6.11 19.03 -13.23
N ALA A 276 7.35 19.46 -12.99
CA ALA A 276 8.38 19.47 -14.03
C ALA A 276 8.67 18.06 -14.58
N GLY A 277 8.79 17.07 -13.71
CA GLY A 277 9.01 15.66 -14.08
C GLY A 277 7.83 15.06 -14.84
N ALA A 278 6.59 15.36 -14.44
CA ALA A 278 5.39 14.89 -15.12
C ALA A 278 5.26 15.49 -16.52
N VAL A 279 5.50 16.80 -16.68
CA VAL A 279 5.53 17.46 -18.00
C VAL A 279 6.63 16.86 -18.87
N MET A 280 7.84 16.66 -18.32
CA MET A 280 8.94 16.04 -19.06
C MET A 280 8.60 14.60 -19.48
N ALA A 281 8.02 13.80 -18.59
CA ALA A 281 7.61 12.43 -18.91
C ALA A 281 6.54 12.40 -20.00
N TRP A 282 5.57 13.31 -19.95
CA TRP A 282 4.57 13.47 -21.00
C TRP A 282 5.20 13.82 -22.36
N GLN A 283 6.23 14.67 -22.40
CA GLN A 283 6.89 15.02 -23.66
C GLN A 283 7.79 13.91 -24.23
N ILE A 284 8.42 13.09 -23.37
CA ILE A 284 9.39 12.08 -23.79
C ILE A 284 8.73 10.73 -24.09
N PHE A 285 7.72 10.33 -23.32
CA PHE A 285 7.16 8.99 -23.37
C PHE A 285 5.80 8.95 -24.08
N ALA A 286 5.77 8.38 -25.29
CA ALA A 286 4.53 8.23 -26.07
C ALA A 286 3.41 7.48 -25.33
N HIS A 287 3.76 6.49 -24.51
CA HIS A 287 2.76 5.76 -23.70
C HIS A 287 2.11 6.65 -22.62
N VAL A 288 2.84 7.63 -22.07
CA VAL A 288 2.28 8.61 -21.12
C VAL A 288 1.31 9.54 -21.85
N GLN A 289 1.67 10.01 -23.05
CA GLN A 289 0.78 10.82 -23.87
C GLN A 289 -0.53 10.11 -24.15
N ALA A 290 -0.47 8.85 -24.57
CA ALA A 290 -1.63 8.02 -24.83
C ALA A 290 -2.50 7.83 -23.58
N ARG A 291 -1.89 7.61 -22.40
CA ARG A 291 -2.65 7.48 -21.13
C ARG A 291 -3.34 8.79 -20.73
N VAL A 292 -2.68 9.94 -20.93
CA VAL A 292 -3.27 11.26 -20.65
C VAL A 292 -4.41 11.57 -21.61
N THR A 293 -4.26 11.29 -22.91
CA THR A 293 -5.34 11.51 -23.90
C THR A 293 -6.53 10.60 -23.62
N LEU A 294 -6.28 9.33 -23.30
CA LEU A 294 -7.30 8.35 -22.89
C LEU A 294 -8.02 8.75 -21.61
N TRP A 295 -7.33 9.38 -20.67
CA TRP A 295 -7.95 9.86 -19.43
C TRP A 295 -8.85 11.08 -19.67
N LEU A 296 -8.45 11.98 -20.58
CA LEU A 296 -9.20 13.19 -20.91
C LEU A 296 -10.43 12.91 -21.79
N ASP A 297 -10.31 12.00 -22.76
CA ASP A 297 -11.41 11.58 -23.64
C ASP A 297 -11.51 10.05 -23.71
N PRO A 298 -12.05 9.40 -22.67
CA PRO A 298 -12.07 7.94 -22.55
C PRO A 298 -12.98 7.26 -23.57
N PHE A 299 -13.92 7.98 -24.19
CA PHE A 299 -14.88 7.43 -25.15
C PHE A 299 -14.49 7.72 -26.62
N ALA A 300 -13.32 8.30 -26.85
CA ALA A 300 -12.83 8.60 -28.19
C ALA A 300 -12.74 7.32 -29.06
N PRO A 301 -13.27 7.33 -30.29
CA PRO A 301 -13.18 6.19 -31.19
C PRO A 301 -11.72 5.93 -31.60
N GLY A 302 -11.35 4.64 -31.72
CA GLY A 302 -10.01 4.23 -32.17
C GLY A 302 -8.92 4.22 -31.07
N GLN A 303 -9.27 4.51 -29.82
CA GLN A 303 -8.39 4.34 -28.66
C GLN A 303 -8.80 3.15 -27.79
N SER A 304 -8.02 2.84 -26.74
CA SER A 304 -8.39 1.80 -25.76
C SER A 304 -9.62 2.20 -24.96
N ASP A 305 -10.60 1.30 -24.87
CA ASP A 305 -11.83 1.45 -24.10
C ASP A 305 -11.70 1.03 -22.62
N GLN A 306 -10.47 0.82 -22.13
CA GLN A 306 -10.19 0.38 -20.76
C GLN A 306 -10.80 1.32 -19.71
N VAL A 307 -10.56 2.63 -19.83
CA VAL A 307 -11.10 3.65 -18.91
C VAL A 307 -12.62 3.77 -19.08
N ALA A 308 -13.10 3.78 -20.33
CA ALA A 308 -14.53 3.85 -20.63
C ALA A 308 -15.32 2.71 -19.98
N LYS A 309 -14.86 1.45 -20.09
CA LYS A 309 -15.55 0.31 -19.47
C LYS A 309 -15.56 0.38 -17.96
N GLY A 310 -14.45 0.81 -17.34
CA GLY A 310 -14.42 1.04 -15.89
C GLY A 310 -15.42 2.12 -15.44
N LEU A 311 -15.52 3.22 -16.19
CA LEU A 311 -16.51 4.28 -15.93
C LEU A 311 -17.95 3.81 -16.15
N MET A 312 -18.19 2.99 -17.19
CA MET A 312 -19.50 2.38 -17.43
C MET A 312 -19.91 1.42 -16.31
N GLY A 313 -18.99 0.60 -15.79
CA GLY A 313 -19.24 -0.27 -14.64
C GLY A 313 -19.60 0.52 -13.38
N LEU A 314 -18.84 1.59 -13.07
CA LEU A 314 -19.18 2.51 -11.98
C LEU A 314 -20.55 3.17 -12.17
N ALA A 315 -20.88 3.58 -13.40
CA ALA A 315 -22.18 4.17 -13.72
C ALA A 315 -23.33 3.16 -13.57
N HIS A 316 -23.10 1.90 -13.93
CA HIS A 316 -24.07 0.81 -13.79
C HIS A 316 -24.42 0.52 -12.33
N GLY A 317 -23.42 0.59 -11.43
CA GLY A 317 -23.65 0.41 -9.99
C GLY A 317 -24.42 1.55 -9.31
N GLY A 318 -24.32 2.77 -9.82
CA GLY A 318 -25.01 3.92 -9.23
C GLY A 318 -24.72 4.11 -7.72
N ILE A 319 -25.74 4.47 -6.94
CA ILE A 319 -25.55 4.76 -5.50
C ILE A 319 -25.46 3.48 -4.66
N PHE A 320 -26.31 2.50 -4.93
CA PHE A 320 -26.51 1.31 -4.10
C PHE A 320 -25.78 0.07 -4.59
N GLY A 321 -25.24 0.11 -5.81
CA GLY A 321 -24.67 -1.05 -6.48
C GLY A 321 -25.75 -1.85 -7.19
N THR A 322 -25.32 -2.73 -8.08
CA THR A 322 -26.20 -3.74 -8.67
C THR A 322 -26.56 -4.86 -7.68
N GLY A 323 -25.78 -4.99 -6.61
CA GLY A 323 -25.79 -6.14 -5.71
C GLY A 323 -24.55 -7.01 -5.95
N LEU A 324 -23.89 -7.40 -4.85
CA LEU A 324 -22.71 -8.27 -4.90
C LEU A 324 -23.11 -9.64 -5.45
N GLY A 325 -22.64 -10.00 -6.64
CA GLY A 325 -23.11 -11.21 -7.32
C GLY A 325 -24.07 -10.97 -8.49
N GLU A 326 -24.54 -9.74 -8.72
CA GLU A 326 -25.55 -9.42 -9.75
C GLU A 326 -24.99 -8.57 -10.91
N GLY A 327 -23.76 -8.05 -10.78
CA GLY A 327 -23.12 -7.21 -11.80
C GLY A 327 -22.35 -7.98 -12.87
N PHE A 328 -21.70 -7.27 -13.78
CA PHE A 328 -20.85 -7.84 -14.83
C PHE A 328 -19.40 -7.31 -14.76
N PRO A 329 -18.73 -7.34 -13.60
CA PRO A 329 -17.43 -6.71 -13.41
C PRO A 329 -16.35 -7.28 -14.34
N TYR A 330 -16.51 -8.53 -14.78
CA TYR A 330 -15.60 -9.21 -15.71
C TYR A 330 -15.60 -8.62 -17.14
N LEU A 331 -16.55 -7.75 -17.49
CA LEU A 331 -16.54 -6.99 -18.75
C LEU A 331 -15.49 -5.87 -18.73
N THR A 332 -15.08 -5.41 -17.55
CA THR A 332 -14.04 -4.40 -17.39
C THR A 332 -12.65 -5.02 -17.57
N TYR A 333 -11.79 -4.38 -18.35
CA TYR A 333 -10.42 -4.86 -18.52
C TYR A 333 -9.64 -4.81 -17.22
N PHE A 334 -8.89 -5.88 -16.93
CA PHE A 334 -8.09 -5.98 -15.70
C PHE A 334 -8.92 -5.77 -14.43
N ALA A 335 -10.17 -6.28 -14.43
CA ALA A 335 -11.11 -6.17 -13.33
C ALA A 335 -10.59 -6.71 -11.99
N ASN A 336 -9.68 -7.69 -12.00
CA ASN A 336 -9.10 -8.25 -10.77
C ASN A 336 -7.78 -7.57 -10.34
N SER A 337 -7.25 -6.63 -11.13
CA SER A 337 -6.05 -5.86 -10.80
C SER A 337 -6.32 -4.35 -10.85
N ASP A 338 -6.06 -3.71 -11.98
CA ASP A 338 -6.00 -2.25 -12.12
C ASP A 338 -7.39 -1.60 -11.99
N TYR A 339 -8.45 -2.36 -12.26
CA TYR A 339 -9.84 -1.89 -12.27
C TYR A 339 -10.72 -2.56 -11.20
N ILE A 340 -10.13 -3.22 -10.20
CA ILE A 340 -10.91 -3.87 -9.13
C ILE A 340 -11.77 -2.89 -8.34
N PHE A 341 -11.32 -1.64 -8.21
CA PHE A 341 -12.12 -0.56 -7.62
C PHE A 341 -13.39 -0.27 -8.43
N ALA A 342 -13.32 -0.31 -9.76
CA ALA A 342 -14.49 -0.17 -10.62
C ALA A 342 -15.44 -1.36 -10.47
N SER A 343 -14.91 -2.58 -10.34
CA SER A 343 -15.71 -3.77 -10.05
C SER A 343 -16.46 -3.68 -8.72
N PHE A 344 -15.81 -3.17 -7.67
CA PHE A 344 -16.50 -2.87 -6.40
C PHE A 344 -17.57 -1.79 -6.54
N GLY A 345 -17.31 -0.73 -7.30
CA GLY A 345 -18.30 0.33 -7.49
C GLY A 345 -19.48 -0.09 -8.37
N GLU A 346 -19.30 -1.04 -9.28
CA GLU A 346 -20.41 -1.66 -10.00
C GLU A 346 -21.33 -2.45 -9.04
N GLU A 347 -20.75 -3.36 -8.26
CA GLU A 347 -21.57 -4.29 -7.47
C GLU A 347 -22.02 -3.73 -6.11
N LEU A 348 -21.19 -2.93 -5.44
CA LEU A 348 -21.50 -2.33 -4.13
C LEU A 348 -21.93 -0.86 -4.22
N GLY A 349 -21.83 -0.25 -5.41
CA GLY A 349 -22.20 1.14 -5.63
C GLY A 349 -21.28 2.13 -4.95
N MET A 350 -21.71 3.39 -5.03
CA MET A 350 -21.07 4.50 -4.35
C MET A 350 -20.92 4.24 -2.84
N ILE A 351 -21.97 3.76 -2.16
CA ILE A 351 -21.94 3.56 -0.70
C ILE A 351 -20.84 2.57 -0.30
N GLY A 352 -20.75 1.43 -0.98
CA GLY A 352 -19.73 0.42 -0.67
C GLY A 352 -18.31 0.92 -0.91
N VAL A 353 -18.10 1.61 -2.03
CA VAL A 353 -16.80 2.20 -2.37
C VAL A 353 -16.39 3.28 -1.36
N PHE A 354 -17.32 4.15 -0.94
CA PHE A 354 -17.05 5.13 0.11
C PHE A 354 -16.72 4.48 1.45
N ALA A 355 -17.44 3.41 1.83
CA ALA A 355 -17.11 2.65 3.04
C ALA A 355 -15.69 2.07 2.98
N MET A 356 -15.27 1.56 1.81
CA MET A 356 -13.88 1.13 1.62
C MET A 356 -12.88 2.29 1.76
N LEU A 357 -13.16 3.46 1.17
CA LEU A 357 -12.30 4.64 1.31
C LEU A 357 -12.18 5.10 2.76
N VAL A 358 -13.26 5.02 3.55
CA VAL A 358 -13.23 5.33 4.99
C VAL A 358 -12.34 4.34 5.76
N LEU A 359 -12.29 3.07 5.35
CA LEU A 359 -11.37 2.09 5.95
C LEU A 359 -9.90 2.36 5.60
N TYR A 360 -9.63 3.02 4.46
CA TYR A 360 -8.28 3.43 4.05
C TYR A 360 -7.79 4.73 4.71
N ALA A 361 -8.71 5.58 5.17
CA ALA A 361 -8.41 6.88 5.79
C ALA A 361 -8.03 6.74 7.27
#